data_AF-A0AA52FB76-F1
#
_entry.id   AF-A0AA52FB76-F1
#
_cell.length_a   1.000
_cell.length_b   1.000
_cell.length_c   1.000
_cell.angle_alpha   90.00
_cell.angle_beta   90.00
_cell.angle_gamma   90.00
#
_symmetry.space_group_name_H-M   'P 1'
#
loop_
_entity.id
_entity.type
_entity.pdbx_description
1 polymer ?
#
loop_
_entity_poly.entity_id
_entity_poly.type
_entity_poly.pdbx_seq_one_letter_code
_entity_poly.pdbx_strand_id
1 'polypeptide(L)'
;MSAIRLLVLGAVRQHGRAHGYQVRGDLEYWGAHEWSNAKPGSIYHALKHMAKQGLLHAHEIAPSTAGGPPRTEYEITGKGTEEYFTLLREALVARDRSIDMLSSAIGFMVDLERAEVVRLLRERLRRLAEWRDSVTEHYVPEEGPEKLGHIGEIMNMWVHTADGEAAWTRGLIERIEGGAYTFAGEGEPFVGVLTEGEENPYATGEQHPDDDR
;
A
#
# COMPACT_ATOMS: atom_id res chain seq x y z
N MET A 1 -10.13 -1.91 -5.89
CA MET A 1 -8.82 -1.25 -5.66
C MET A 1 -7.82 -2.31 -5.26
N SER A 2 -6.56 -2.19 -5.66
CA SER A 2 -5.58 -3.27 -5.56
C SER A 2 -4.31 -2.81 -4.85
N ALA A 3 -3.87 -3.53 -3.81
CA ALA A 3 -2.67 -3.17 -3.04
C ALA A 3 -1.42 -3.19 -3.94
N ILE A 4 -1.30 -4.18 -4.83
CA ILE A 4 -0.21 -4.25 -5.82
C ILE A 4 -0.17 -3.03 -6.74
N ARG A 5 -1.32 -2.43 -7.05
CA ARG A 5 -1.38 -1.22 -7.88
C ARG A 5 -0.79 -0.02 -7.15
N LEU A 6 -1.16 0.18 -5.88
CA LEU A 6 -0.61 1.24 -5.04
C LEU A 6 0.90 1.06 -4.87
N LEU A 7 1.35 -0.17 -4.56
CA LEU A 7 2.76 -0.52 -4.41
C LEU A 7 3.59 -0.25 -5.66
N VAL A 8 3.12 -0.70 -6.82
CA VAL A 8 3.86 -0.52 -8.08
C VAL A 8 3.91 0.96 -8.48
N LEU A 9 2.82 1.72 -8.34
CA LEU A 9 2.83 3.16 -8.62
C LEU A 9 3.77 3.91 -7.67
N GLY A 10 3.76 3.56 -6.37
CA GLY A 10 4.64 4.16 -5.37
C GLY A 10 6.12 3.87 -5.65
N ALA A 11 6.48 2.62 -5.94
CA ALA A 11 7.84 2.23 -6.28
C ALA A 11 8.35 2.95 -7.53
N VAL A 12 7.58 2.93 -8.64
CA VAL A 12 7.98 3.64 -9.87
C VAL A 12 8.13 5.14 -9.62
N ARG A 13 7.25 5.73 -8.81
CA ARG A 13 7.32 7.15 -8.46
C ARG A 13 8.60 7.50 -7.68
N GLN A 14 9.01 6.66 -6.73
CA GLN A 14 10.21 6.90 -5.92
C GLN A 14 11.50 6.83 -6.75
N HIS A 15 11.56 5.96 -7.76
CA HIS A 15 12.67 5.89 -8.71
C HIS A 15 12.62 6.97 -9.81
N GLY A 16 11.45 7.54 -10.08
CA GLY A 16 11.18 8.38 -11.26
C GLY A 16 11.04 7.55 -12.54
N ARG A 17 12.04 6.71 -12.85
CA ARG A 17 12.02 5.69 -13.92
C ARG A 17 12.51 4.38 -13.37
N ALA A 18 11.76 3.30 -13.58
CA ALA A 18 12.10 1.99 -13.03
C ALA A 18 11.87 0.85 -14.02
N HIS A 19 12.78 -0.12 -14.02
CA HIS A 19 12.56 -1.44 -14.60
C HIS A 19 11.67 -2.30 -13.72
N GLY A 20 11.03 -3.31 -14.32
CA GLY A 20 10.17 -4.23 -13.57
C GLY A 20 10.89 -4.99 -12.45
N TYR A 21 12.16 -5.35 -12.65
CA TYR A 21 12.95 -6.02 -11.61
C TYR A 21 13.32 -5.10 -10.44
N GLN A 22 13.49 -3.79 -10.66
CA GLN A 22 13.75 -2.84 -9.57
C GLN A 22 12.53 -2.74 -8.68
N VAL A 23 11.35 -2.58 -9.28
CA VAL A 23 10.07 -2.60 -8.56
C VAL A 23 9.89 -3.92 -7.80
N ARG A 24 10.24 -5.06 -8.41
CA ARG A 24 10.23 -6.36 -7.72
C ARG A 24 11.17 -6.37 -6.51
N GLY A 25 12.40 -5.90 -6.69
CA GLY A 25 13.41 -5.81 -5.63
C GLY A 25 12.95 -4.96 -4.46
N ASP A 26 12.32 -3.81 -4.72
CA ASP A 26 11.77 -2.94 -3.66
C ASP A 26 10.67 -3.65 -2.87
N LEU A 27 9.72 -4.30 -3.55
CA LEU A 27 8.64 -5.02 -2.89
C LEU A 27 9.16 -6.19 -2.04
N GLU A 28 10.20 -6.88 -2.52
CA GLU A 28 10.88 -7.91 -1.73
C GLU A 28 11.60 -7.31 -0.51
N TYR A 29 12.30 -6.19 -0.70
CA TYR A 29 12.98 -5.46 0.37
C TYR A 29 12.03 -4.96 1.46
N TRP A 30 10.83 -4.50 1.07
CA TRP A 30 9.75 -4.12 2.00
C TRP A 30 9.08 -5.32 2.70
N GLY A 31 9.51 -6.55 2.39
CA GLY A 31 8.90 -7.76 2.92
C GLY A 31 7.46 -7.95 2.45
N ALA A 32 7.08 -7.43 1.27
CA ALA A 32 5.69 -7.46 0.80
C ALA A 32 5.12 -8.89 0.71
N HIS A 33 5.97 -9.91 0.59
CA HIS A 33 5.56 -11.30 0.64
C HIS A 33 4.95 -11.74 1.98
N GLU A 34 5.27 -11.06 3.09
CA GLU A 34 4.75 -11.38 4.43
C GLU A 34 3.35 -10.80 4.69
N TRP A 35 3.02 -9.67 4.05
CA TRP A 35 1.83 -8.89 4.37
C TRP A 35 0.94 -8.54 3.17
N SER A 36 1.35 -8.94 1.96
CA SER A 36 0.61 -8.74 0.72
C SER A 36 0.58 -10.00 -0.12
N ASN A 37 -0.53 -10.23 -0.81
CA ASN A 37 -0.67 -11.31 -1.79
C ASN A 37 0.05 -11.03 -3.13
N ALA A 38 0.92 -10.02 -3.18
CA ALA A 38 1.69 -9.63 -4.35
C ALA A 38 2.74 -10.69 -4.72
N LYS A 39 2.52 -11.38 -5.86
CA LYS A 39 3.48 -12.34 -6.42
C LYS A 39 4.36 -11.68 -7.48
N PRO A 40 5.61 -12.15 -7.74
CA PRO A 40 6.48 -11.59 -8.77
C PRO A 40 5.77 -11.39 -10.12
N GLY A 41 5.06 -12.40 -10.62
CA GLY A 41 4.31 -12.29 -11.89
C GLY A 41 3.22 -11.21 -11.87
N SER A 42 2.60 -10.92 -10.73
CA SER A 42 1.57 -9.87 -10.63
C SER A 42 2.15 -8.46 -10.79
N ILE A 43 3.43 -8.25 -10.47
CA ILE A 43 4.12 -6.96 -10.61
C ILE A 43 4.27 -6.62 -12.08
N TYR A 44 4.83 -7.54 -12.86
CA TYR A 44 5.01 -7.40 -14.31
C TYR A 44 3.68 -7.22 -15.05
N HIS A 45 2.66 -7.99 -14.66
CA HIS A 45 1.31 -7.80 -15.20
C HIS A 45 0.72 -6.44 -14.84
N ALA A 46 0.90 -5.96 -13.60
CA ALA A 46 0.42 -4.66 -13.17
C ALA A 46 1.11 -3.52 -13.94
N LEU A 47 2.43 -3.55 -14.11
CA LEU A 47 3.18 -2.57 -14.90
C LEU A 47 2.65 -2.49 -16.34
N LYS A 48 2.59 -3.62 -17.05
CA LYS A 48 2.07 -3.72 -18.42
C LYS A 48 0.64 -3.22 -18.52
N HIS A 49 -0.22 -3.57 -17.55
CA HIS A 49 -1.61 -3.13 -17.53
C HIS A 49 -1.74 -1.63 -17.27
N MET A 50 -0.99 -1.08 -16.33
CA MET A 50 -1.03 0.34 -16.00
C MET A 50 -0.47 1.21 -17.13
N ALA A 51 0.52 0.71 -17.87
CA ALA A 51 0.96 1.34 -19.11
C ALA A 51 -0.16 1.41 -20.15
N LYS A 52 -0.88 0.31 -20.38
CA LYS A 52 -2.06 0.29 -21.27
C LYS A 52 -3.17 1.25 -20.83
N GLN A 53 -3.29 1.54 -19.53
CA GLN A 53 -4.26 2.50 -18.98
C GLN A 53 -3.79 3.97 -19.05
N GLY A 54 -2.56 4.21 -19.49
CA GLY A 54 -1.93 5.53 -19.52
C GLY A 54 -1.51 6.05 -18.15
N LEU A 55 -1.42 5.19 -17.13
CA LEU A 55 -0.91 5.55 -15.80
C LEU A 55 0.61 5.51 -15.73
N LEU A 56 1.21 4.64 -16.54
CA LEU A 56 2.64 4.56 -16.73
C LEU A 56 2.96 4.83 -18.21
N HIS A 57 4.09 5.46 -18.47
CA HIS A 57 4.70 5.51 -19.78
C HIS A 57 5.77 4.41 -19.86
N ALA A 58 5.69 3.55 -20.87
CA ALA A 58 6.68 2.50 -21.11
C ALA A 58 7.70 3.01 -22.13
N HIS A 59 8.94 3.19 -21.68
CA HIS A 59 10.09 3.51 -22.54
C HIS A 59 10.71 2.20 -23.02
N GLU A 60 10.67 1.94 -24.32
CA GLU A 60 11.46 0.87 -24.91
C GLU A 60 12.92 1.33 -25.02
N ILE A 61 13.81 0.72 -24.24
CA ILE A 61 15.23 1.04 -24.29
C ILE A 61 15.91 0.08 -25.25
N ALA A 62 16.71 0.64 -26.14
CA ALA A 62 17.54 -0.16 -27.05
C ALA A 62 18.38 -1.17 -26.25
N PRO A 63 18.70 -2.34 -26.84
CA PRO A 63 19.60 -3.32 -26.24
C PRO A 63 20.84 -2.64 -25.65
N SER A 64 21.19 -3.01 -24.42
CA SER A 64 22.46 -2.59 -23.82
C SER A 64 23.61 -2.86 -24.80
N THR A 65 24.63 -1.99 -24.82
CA THR A 65 25.88 -2.22 -25.58
C THR A 65 26.57 -3.53 -25.19
N ALA A 66 26.19 -4.15 -24.07
CA ALA A 66 26.63 -5.46 -23.61
C ALA A 66 25.81 -6.65 -24.16
N GLY A 67 24.85 -6.43 -25.08
CA GLY A 67 24.15 -7.51 -25.79
C GLY A 67 22.96 -8.14 -25.04
N GLY A 68 22.40 -7.46 -24.04
CA GLY A 68 21.17 -7.88 -23.37
C GLY A 68 19.90 -7.52 -24.14
N PRO A 69 18.77 -8.22 -23.90
CA PRO A 69 17.48 -7.87 -24.49
C PRO A 69 17.07 -6.41 -24.20
N PRO A 70 16.27 -5.78 -25.08
CA PRO A 70 15.69 -4.46 -24.82
C PRO A 70 14.92 -4.53 -23.50
N ARG A 71 15.21 -3.62 -22.56
CA ARG A 71 14.49 -3.55 -21.29
C ARG A 71 13.45 -2.46 -21.36
N THR A 72 12.27 -2.72 -20.78
CA THR A 72 11.25 -1.69 -20.64
C THR A 72 11.47 -0.94 -19.33
N GLU A 73 11.57 0.38 -19.39
CA GLU A 73 11.44 1.25 -18.21
C GLU A 73 10.04 1.81 -18.13
N TYR A 74 9.54 1.96 -16.92
CA TYR A 74 8.25 2.59 -16.64
C TYR A 74 8.48 3.90 -15.91
N GLU A 75 7.77 4.93 -16.36
CA GLU A 75 7.72 6.25 -15.73
C GLU A 75 6.27 6.56 -15.37
N ILE A 76 6.03 7.12 -14.18
CA ILE A 76 4.67 7.49 -13.77
C ILE A 76 4.19 8.72 -14.55
N THR A 77 2.97 8.66 -15.10
CA THR A 77 2.38 9.82 -15.79
C THR A 77 1.69 10.76 -14.80
N GLY A 78 1.25 11.94 -15.25
CA GLY A 78 0.38 12.82 -14.44
C GLY A 78 -0.89 12.09 -13.96
N LYS A 79 -1.54 11.35 -14.87
CA LYS A 79 -2.71 10.51 -14.55
C LYS A 79 -2.36 9.39 -13.56
N GLY A 80 -1.18 8.78 -13.69
CA GLY A 80 -0.68 7.80 -12.73
C GLY A 80 -0.47 8.38 -11.34
N THR A 81 0.04 9.61 -11.27
CA THR A 81 0.26 10.34 -10.01
C THR A 81 -1.08 10.67 -9.32
N GLU A 82 -2.08 11.12 -10.08
CA GLU A 82 -3.44 11.34 -9.57
C GLU A 82 -4.07 10.05 -9.02
N GLU A 83 -3.96 8.96 -9.78
CA GLU A 83 -4.44 7.63 -9.36
C GLU A 83 -3.73 7.16 -8.08
N TYR A 84 -2.40 7.30 -8.02
CA TYR A 84 -1.60 6.93 -6.86
C TYR A 84 -2.10 7.62 -5.59
N PHE A 85 -2.22 8.95 -5.63
CA PHE A 85 -2.68 9.71 -4.48
C PHE A 85 -4.15 9.46 -4.14
N THR A 86 -4.98 9.14 -5.14
CA THR A 86 -6.38 8.72 -4.91
C THR A 86 -6.42 7.42 -4.12
N LEU A 87 -5.70 6.39 -4.59
CA LEU A 87 -5.60 5.09 -3.92
C LEU A 87 -5.04 5.21 -2.50
N LEU A 88 -3.99 6.02 -2.33
CA LEU A 88 -3.37 6.26 -1.03
C LEU A 88 -4.36 6.86 -0.02
N ARG A 89 -5.07 7.93 -0.41
CA ARG A 89 -6.06 8.59 0.45
C ARG A 89 -7.23 7.66 0.79
N GLU A 90 -7.74 6.95 -0.20
CA GLU A 90 -8.84 6.00 -0.01
C GLU A 90 -8.44 4.87 0.93
N ALA A 91 -7.22 4.34 0.80
CA ALA A 91 -6.70 3.27 1.64
C ALA A 91 -6.50 3.68 3.10
N LEU A 92 -6.02 4.90 3.36
CA LEU A 92 -5.86 5.43 4.73
C LEU A 92 -7.21 5.60 5.44
N VAL A 93 -8.27 5.90 4.70
CA VAL A 93 -9.61 6.18 5.24
C VAL A 93 -10.46 4.91 5.39
N ALA A 94 -10.33 3.96 4.46
CA ALA A 94 -11.31 2.88 4.32
C ALA A 94 -11.18 1.81 5.42
N ARG A 95 -12.27 1.59 6.15
CA ARG A 95 -12.39 0.57 7.20
C ARG A 95 -12.30 -0.85 6.65
N ASP A 96 -12.99 -1.10 5.55
CA ASP A 96 -13.31 -2.42 4.98
C ASP A 96 -12.32 -2.89 3.91
N ARG A 97 -11.09 -2.35 3.91
CA ARG A 97 -10.02 -2.78 3.01
C ARG A 97 -9.20 -3.90 3.63
N SER A 98 -8.60 -4.72 2.77
CA SER A 98 -7.67 -5.75 3.22
C SER A 98 -6.50 -5.11 3.98
N ILE A 99 -5.95 -5.87 4.93
CA ILE A 99 -4.76 -5.46 5.67
C ILE A 99 -3.62 -5.08 4.71
N ASP A 100 -3.46 -5.80 3.59
CA ASP A 100 -2.49 -5.54 2.53
C ASP A 100 -2.58 -4.10 2.00
N MET A 101 -3.80 -3.58 1.83
CA MET A 101 -4.04 -2.24 1.29
C MET A 101 -3.69 -1.17 2.31
N LEU A 102 -4.09 -1.35 3.58
CA LEU A 102 -3.73 -0.41 4.64
C LEU A 102 -2.23 -0.41 4.89
N SER A 103 -1.58 -1.59 4.93
CA SER A 103 -0.13 -1.73 5.04
C SER A 103 0.61 -1.02 3.92
N SER A 104 0.13 -1.18 2.68
CA SER A 104 0.68 -0.46 1.52
C SER A 104 0.56 1.07 1.70
N ALA A 105 -0.61 1.55 2.15
CA ALA A 105 -0.84 2.97 2.37
C ALA A 105 0.00 3.56 3.50
N ILE A 106 0.25 2.81 4.58
CA ILE A 106 1.17 3.23 5.66
C ILE A 106 2.59 3.41 5.11
N GLY A 107 3.05 2.50 4.24
CA GLY A 107 4.38 2.60 3.60
C GLY A 107 4.57 3.87 2.78
N PHE A 108 3.49 4.49 2.32
CA PHE A 108 3.49 5.68 1.47
C PHE A 108 2.86 6.92 2.11
N MET A 109 2.42 6.86 3.37
CA MET A 109 1.68 7.97 3.98
C MET A 109 2.48 9.28 4.02
N VAL A 110 3.82 9.19 4.06
CA VAL A 110 4.72 10.34 4.09
C VAL A 110 4.75 11.14 2.78
N ASP A 111 4.20 10.59 1.70
CA ASP A 111 4.04 11.31 0.42
C ASP A 111 2.92 12.37 0.48
N LEU A 112 2.07 12.32 1.50
CA LEU A 112 1.05 13.33 1.78
C LEU A 112 1.57 14.32 2.84
N GLU A 113 0.93 15.48 2.94
CA GLU A 113 1.20 16.42 4.04
C GLU A 113 0.76 15.81 5.38
N ARG A 114 1.53 16.07 6.45
CA ARG A 114 1.24 15.56 7.81
C ARG A 114 -0.20 15.84 8.24
N ALA A 115 -0.65 17.07 8.05
CA ALA A 115 -2.01 17.50 8.41
C ALA A 115 -3.09 16.74 7.62
N GLU A 116 -2.81 16.43 6.35
CA GLU A 116 -3.71 15.61 5.52
C GLU A 116 -3.79 14.18 6.06
N VAL A 117 -2.67 13.54 6.37
CA VAL A 117 -2.66 12.17 6.93
C VAL A 117 -3.41 12.09 8.24
N VAL A 118 -3.17 13.02 9.17
CA VAL A 118 -3.90 13.09 10.45
C VAL A 118 -5.40 13.23 10.20
N ARG A 119 -5.82 14.08 9.25
CA ARG A 119 -7.25 14.24 8.89
C ARG A 119 -7.85 12.94 8.34
N LEU A 120 -7.14 12.23 7.46
CA LEU A 120 -7.60 10.97 6.87
C LEU A 120 -7.72 9.85 7.94
N LEU A 121 -6.75 9.76 8.86
CA LEU A 121 -6.79 8.79 9.96
C LEU A 121 -7.89 9.11 10.98
N ARG A 122 -8.18 10.40 11.25
CA ARG A 122 -9.34 10.80 12.06
C ARG A 122 -10.65 10.43 11.39
N GLU A 123 -10.75 10.58 10.08
CA GLU A 123 -11.89 10.10 9.30
C GLU A 123 -12.03 8.57 9.35
N ARG A 124 -10.91 7.82 9.32
CA ARG A 124 -10.92 6.37 9.56
C ARG A 124 -11.50 6.03 10.94
N LEU A 125 -11.09 6.74 12.00
CA LEU A 125 -11.64 6.55 13.35
C LEU A 125 -13.15 6.77 13.39
N ARG A 126 -13.65 7.81 12.73
CA ARG A 126 -15.09 8.09 12.64
C ARG A 126 -15.83 6.91 11.98
N ARG A 127 -15.33 6.40 10.86
CA ARG A 127 -15.94 5.26 10.14
C ARG A 127 -15.89 3.96 10.94
N LEU A 128 -14.81 3.73 11.69
CA LEU A 128 -14.68 2.58 12.59
C LEU A 128 -15.74 2.64 13.70
N ALA A 129 -15.92 3.82 14.32
CA ALA A 129 -16.93 4.03 15.35
C ALA A 129 -18.36 3.86 14.80
N GLU A 130 -18.70 4.51 13.68
CA GLU A 130 -20.01 4.39 13.03
C GLU A 130 -20.36 2.93 12.69
N TRP A 131 -19.37 2.18 12.17
CA TRP A 131 -19.58 0.76 11.87
C TRP A 131 -19.76 -0.06 13.14
N ARG A 132 -18.92 0.14 14.15
CA ARG A 132 -19.01 -0.55 15.44
C ARG A 132 -20.41 -0.34 16.06
N ASP A 133 -20.88 0.91 16.08
CA ASP A 133 -22.18 1.27 16.63
C ASP A 133 -23.31 0.59 15.83
N SER A 134 -23.21 0.56 14.50
CA SER A 134 -24.17 -0.14 13.64
C SER A 134 -24.23 -1.65 13.93
N VAL A 135 -23.09 -2.29 14.23
CA VAL A 135 -23.03 -3.72 14.60
C VAL A 135 -23.75 -3.94 15.92
N THR A 136 -23.49 -3.08 16.93
CA THR A 136 -24.12 -3.19 18.24
C THR A 136 -25.61 -2.87 18.24
N GLU A 137 -26.08 -1.97 17.39
CA GLU A 137 -27.50 -1.59 17.32
C GLU A 137 -28.35 -2.59 16.51
N HIS A 138 -27.82 -3.14 15.41
CA HIS A 138 -28.62 -3.93 14.47
C HIS A 138 -28.53 -5.44 14.68
N TYR A 139 -27.41 -5.93 15.22
CA TYR A 139 -27.09 -7.35 15.20
C TYR A 139 -26.89 -7.97 16.58
N VAL A 140 -26.79 -7.15 17.63
CA VAL A 140 -26.67 -7.62 19.01
C VAL A 140 -28.05 -7.55 19.67
N PRO A 141 -28.64 -8.68 20.12
CA PRO A 141 -29.87 -8.66 20.89
C PRO A 141 -29.72 -7.77 22.14
N GLU A 142 -30.83 -7.20 22.63
CA GLU A 142 -30.84 -6.37 23.85
C GLU A 142 -30.27 -7.11 25.08
N GLU A 143 -30.39 -8.44 25.07
CA GLU A 143 -29.91 -9.37 26.10
C GLU A 143 -28.46 -9.83 25.88
N GLY A 144 -27.78 -9.31 24.86
CA GLY A 144 -26.40 -9.60 24.50
C GLY A 144 -26.22 -10.68 23.41
N PRO A 145 -25.01 -10.77 22.82
CA PRO A 145 -24.72 -11.67 21.71
C PRO A 145 -24.80 -13.16 22.10
N GLU A 146 -24.67 -13.50 23.39
CA GLU A 146 -24.72 -14.88 23.90
C GLU A 146 -26.04 -15.61 23.59
N LYS A 147 -27.14 -14.88 23.37
CA LYS A 147 -28.43 -15.45 22.96
C LYS A 147 -28.41 -16.08 21.58
N LEU A 148 -27.47 -15.69 20.73
CA LEU A 148 -27.24 -16.31 19.42
C LEU A 148 -26.33 -17.55 19.52
N GLY A 149 -25.94 -17.95 20.72
CA GLY A 149 -24.98 -19.04 20.96
C GLY A 149 -23.64 -18.74 20.27
N HIS A 150 -23.03 -19.77 19.69
CA HIS A 150 -21.73 -19.64 18.99
C HIS A 150 -21.76 -18.65 17.80
N ILE A 151 -22.93 -18.30 17.26
CA ILE A 151 -23.04 -17.29 16.20
C ILE A 151 -22.77 -15.87 16.74
N GLY A 152 -23.04 -15.63 18.03
CA GLY A 152 -22.72 -14.37 18.70
C GLY A 152 -21.21 -14.05 18.71
N GLU A 153 -20.35 -15.07 18.63
CA GLU A 153 -18.90 -14.89 18.55
C GLU A 153 -18.45 -14.12 17.30
N ILE A 154 -19.21 -14.17 16.22
CA ILE A 154 -18.94 -13.37 15.02
C ILE A 154 -19.03 -11.87 15.35
N MET A 155 -20.04 -11.49 16.13
CA MET A 155 -20.24 -10.09 16.55
C MET A 155 -19.18 -9.65 17.55
N ASN A 156 -18.85 -10.51 18.51
CA ASN A 156 -17.74 -10.27 19.45
C ASN A 156 -16.43 -10.03 18.70
N MET A 157 -16.08 -10.91 17.74
CA MET A 157 -14.89 -10.79 16.91
C MET A 157 -14.87 -9.46 16.15
N TRP A 158 -16.00 -9.05 15.56
CA TRP A 158 -16.12 -7.78 14.83
C TRP A 158 -15.91 -6.55 15.72
N VAL A 159 -16.56 -6.50 16.88
CA VAL A 159 -16.40 -5.40 17.84
C VAL A 159 -14.95 -5.34 18.34
N HIS A 160 -14.38 -6.47 18.73
CA HIS A 160 -12.98 -6.55 19.15
C HIS A 160 -12.01 -6.08 18.06
N THR A 161 -12.24 -6.46 16.81
CA THR A 161 -11.40 -6.04 15.68
C THR A 161 -11.49 -4.52 15.48
N ALA A 162 -12.70 -3.94 15.49
CA ALA A 162 -12.84 -2.49 15.35
C ALA A 162 -12.22 -1.71 16.51
N ASP A 163 -12.37 -2.17 17.75
CA ASP A 163 -11.78 -1.53 18.92
C ASP A 163 -10.24 -1.57 18.85
N GLY A 164 -9.66 -2.69 18.41
CA GLY A 164 -8.23 -2.83 18.18
C GLY A 164 -7.71 -1.90 17.07
N GLU A 165 -8.39 -1.86 15.93
CA GLU A 165 -8.05 -0.97 14.82
C GLU A 165 -8.15 0.52 15.21
N ALA A 166 -9.17 0.89 15.98
CA ALA A 166 -9.33 2.24 16.48
C ALA A 166 -8.23 2.64 17.46
N ALA A 167 -7.86 1.73 18.39
CA ALA A 167 -6.76 1.95 19.32
C ALA A 167 -5.43 2.14 18.58
N TRP A 168 -5.12 1.26 17.61
CA TRP A 168 -3.92 1.39 16.79
C TRP A 168 -3.89 2.70 15.98
N THR A 169 -5.02 3.05 15.34
CA THR A 169 -5.12 4.27 14.52
C THR A 169 -4.90 5.52 15.38
N ARG A 170 -5.47 5.56 16.59
CA ARG A 170 -5.25 6.65 17.55
C ARG A 170 -3.78 6.77 17.95
N GLY A 171 -3.14 5.64 18.30
CA GLY A 171 -1.72 5.63 18.63
C GLY A 171 -0.82 6.07 17.46
N LEU A 172 -1.20 5.74 16.21
CA LEU A 172 -0.50 6.25 15.03
C LEU A 172 -0.63 7.77 14.89
N ILE A 173 -1.84 8.31 15.05
CA ILE A 173 -2.07 9.77 15.05
C ILE A 173 -1.22 10.45 16.12
N GLU A 174 -1.22 9.93 17.35
CA GLU A 174 -0.43 10.49 18.46
C GLU A 174 1.07 10.54 18.14
N ARG A 175 1.63 9.48 17.52
CA ARG A 175 3.03 9.49 17.08
C ARG A 175 3.28 10.53 15.99
N ILE A 176 2.40 10.63 15.00
CA ILE A 176 2.53 11.60 13.90
C ILE A 176 2.44 13.02 14.44
N GLU A 177 1.48 13.33 15.31
CA GLU A 177 1.34 14.65 15.94
C GLU A 177 2.51 14.95 16.90
N GLY A 178 3.08 13.91 17.52
CA GLY A 178 4.29 13.98 18.34
C GLY A 178 5.60 14.16 17.57
N GLY A 179 5.56 14.31 16.24
CA GLY A 179 6.72 14.59 15.39
C GLY A 179 7.40 13.37 14.78
N ALA A 180 6.79 12.18 14.82
CA ALA A 180 7.31 11.04 14.08
C ALA A 180 7.24 11.26 12.56
N TYR A 181 8.26 10.78 11.85
CA TYR A 181 8.42 10.81 10.39
C TYR A 181 8.55 12.21 9.78
N THR A 182 9.07 12.29 8.57
CA THR A 182 9.16 13.52 7.76
C THR A 182 8.14 13.40 6.63
N PHE A 183 7.13 14.27 6.60
CA PHE A 183 6.09 14.25 5.58
C PHE A 183 6.42 15.19 4.42
N ALA A 184 5.64 15.09 3.35
CA ALA A 184 5.76 16.00 2.21
C ALA A 184 5.72 17.47 2.66
N GLY A 185 6.70 18.25 2.19
CA GLY A 185 6.85 19.66 2.54
C GLY A 185 7.66 19.95 3.81
N GLU A 186 8.08 18.92 4.56
CA GLU A 186 8.82 19.09 5.83
C GLU A 186 10.32 18.80 5.74
N GLY A 187 10.80 18.33 4.59
CA GLY A 187 12.20 17.97 4.34
C GLY A 187 12.32 16.77 3.42
N GLU A 188 13.49 16.11 3.47
CA GLU A 188 13.72 14.86 2.74
C GLU A 188 12.97 13.71 3.45
N PRO A 189 11.97 13.09 2.82
CA PRO A 189 11.27 11.96 3.39
C PRO A 189 12.16 10.71 3.38
N PHE A 190 11.80 9.72 4.20
CA PHE A 190 12.43 8.40 4.11
C PHE A 190 12.16 7.79 2.72
N VAL A 191 13.21 7.41 2.02
CA VAL A 191 13.14 6.69 0.75
C VAL A 191 13.52 5.24 1.03
N GLY A 192 12.55 4.34 0.86
CA GLY A 192 12.72 2.92 1.18
C GLY A 192 13.10 2.04 0.00
N VAL A 193 13.50 2.58 -1.15
CA VAL A 193 13.87 1.76 -2.33
C VAL A 193 15.33 1.36 -2.31
N LEU A 194 15.63 0.25 -2.98
CA LEU A 194 17.01 -0.19 -3.20
C LEU A 194 17.69 0.76 -4.19
N THR A 195 18.91 1.19 -3.85
CA THR A 195 19.71 2.00 -4.78
C THR A 195 20.33 1.13 -5.89
N GLU A 196 20.69 1.75 -7.01
CA GLU A 196 21.28 1.01 -8.15
C GLU A 196 22.60 0.32 -7.73
N GLY A 197 22.62 -1.01 -7.78
CA GLY A 197 23.78 -1.83 -7.38
C GLY A 197 23.75 -2.36 -5.94
N GLU A 198 22.71 -2.05 -5.16
CA GLU A 198 22.53 -2.56 -3.80
C GLU A 198 21.98 -3.99 -3.81
N GLU A 199 22.63 -4.91 -3.08
CA GLU A 199 22.14 -6.28 -2.93
C GLU A 199 20.93 -6.31 -1.98
N ASN A 200 19.82 -6.87 -2.44
CA ASN A 200 18.64 -7.08 -1.60
C ASN A 200 18.90 -8.24 -0.60
N PRO A 201 18.98 -7.97 0.72
CA PRO A 201 19.22 -9.02 1.71
C PRO A 201 18.08 -10.04 1.85
N TYR A 202 16.92 -9.73 1.28
CA TYR A 202 15.71 -10.56 1.30
C TYR A 202 15.37 -11.15 -0.07
N ALA A 203 16.26 -11.02 -1.06
CA ALA A 203 16.05 -11.64 -2.37
C ALA A 203 15.92 -13.16 -2.22
N THR A 204 14.90 -13.73 -2.86
CA THR A 204 14.64 -15.18 -2.82
C THR A 204 15.60 -15.98 -3.69
N GLY A 205 16.42 -15.32 -4.51
CA GLY A 205 17.33 -15.94 -5.48
C GLY A 205 16.63 -16.56 -6.70
N GLU A 206 15.30 -16.53 -6.75
CA GLU A 206 14.52 -17.02 -7.88
C GLU A 206 14.46 -15.97 -8.99
N GLN A 207 14.98 -16.31 -10.18
CA GLN A 207 14.80 -15.52 -11.39
C GLN A 207 13.39 -15.74 -11.95
N HIS A 208 12.67 -14.65 -12.20
CA HIS A 208 11.39 -14.68 -12.89
C HIS A 208 11.62 -14.52 -14.41
N PRO A 209 10.89 -15.23 -15.29
CA PRO A 209 11.09 -15.15 -16.75
C PRO A 209 10.92 -13.75 -17.37
N ASP A 210 10.28 -12.82 -16.66
CA ASP A 210 10.12 -11.43 -17.06
C ASP A 210 11.20 -10.49 -16.47
N ASP A 211 12.15 -11.00 -15.67
CA ASP A 211 13.31 -10.21 -15.20
C ASP A 211 14.26 -9.84 -16.36
N ASP A 212 14.34 -10.70 -17.37
CA ASP A 212 15.16 -10.52 -18.57
C ASP A 212 14.42 -9.76 -19.71
N ARG A 213 13.27 -9.13 -19.44
CA ARG A 213 12.40 -8.51 -20.44
C ARG A 213 12.20 -7.00 -20.25
#